data_AF-C9LAG2-F1
#
_entry.id   AF-C9LAG2-F1
#
_cell.length_a   1.000
_cell.length_b   1.000
_cell.length_c   1.000
_cell.angle_alpha   90.00
_cell.angle_beta   90.00
_cell.angle_gamma   90.00
#
_symmetry.space_group_name_H-M   'P 1'
#
loop_
_entity.id
_entity.type
_entity.pdbx_description
1 polymer ?
#
loop_
_entity_poly.entity_id
_entity_poly.type
_entity_poly.pdbx_seq_one_letter_code
_entity_poly.pdbx_strand_id
1 'polypeptide(L)'
;MKKQVLTLFAAFSICFLFSGCEKEENYGQVELPDMGKIEQVQLGSMRMTVGEDYPQANAESLVSNLEKAPPVNKKQRKDLDKGEDYWSVGVVVKNGTKQMFYFFRKGEDWYFETEDGRLYSDGDFVTEHMESCQKMTAPVLIAMIGEEETHKIYFDLMKELEPIDLRFFYITDVMKNISYKGYSEEKAIELAEQEAKDLWINDKYAEMQGYQLSDKKLAEATELYAEQYKESEYYKNIGEQIYKDYGLTVEEGIEKGRSLIEAAYFRSKIQVDRKNEFYDGKDTIGDKQCKSWEEYYRVFVEEVMIPEVEKEGIEEFEETMKEAKAFYEANREKLQEMMGKMEGELYTIGDVPQDEV
;
A
#
# COMPACT_ATOMS: atom_id res chain seq x y z
N MET A 1 -42.35 55.74 13.71
CA MET A 1 -41.36 55.08 12.82
C MET A 1 -40.90 53.80 13.49
N LYS A 2 -41.10 52.65 12.81
CA LYS A 2 -40.42 51.32 12.88
C LYS A 2 -40.08 50.77 14.29
N LYS A 3 -40.80 49.73 14.79
CA LYS A 3 -40.54 48.27 14.62
C LYS A 3 -39.08 47.91 14.99
N GLN A 4 -38.79 47.07 15.98
CA GLN A 4 -38.99 45.60 16.04
C GLN A 4 -39.10 45.18 17.53
N VAL A 5 -40.19 44.58 18.02
CA VAL A 5 -40.56 43.15 18.03
C VAL A 5 -39.40 42.22 18.40
N LEU A 6 -39.29 41.88 19.69
CA LEU A 6 -38.66 40.65 20.17
C LEU A 6 -39.72 39.90 20.99
N THR A 7 -40.41 38.98 20.34
CA THR A 7 -41.43 38.14 20.98
C THR A 7 -40.75 36.89 21.51
N LEU A 8 -40.66 36.79 22.84
CA LEU A 8 -40.41 35.57 23.58
C LEU A 8 -41.53 34.56 23.25
N PHE A 9 -41.22 33.45 22.60
CA PHE A 9 -42.11 32.29 22.55
C PHE A 9 -41.36 31.06 23.04
N ALA A 10 -41.78 30.60 24.22
CA ALA A 10 -41.48 29.30 24.77
C ALA A 10 -41.95 28.23 23.77
N ALA A 11 -40.99 27.51 23.18
CA ALA A 11 -41.27 26.32 22.40
C ALA A 11 -41.21 25.10 23.31
N PHE A 12 -42.40 24.55 23.57
CA PHE A 12 -42.68 23.25 24.13
C PHE A 12 -41.72 22.18 23.56
N SER A 13 -40.85 21.61 24.40
CA SER A 13 -40.17 20.35 24.09
C SER A 13 -41.19 19.23 24.07
N ILE A 14 -41.79 18.98 22.92
CA ILE A 14 -42.45 17.71 22.62
C ILE A 14 -41.32 16.70 22.44
N CYS A 15 -41.01 15.96 23.51
CA CYS A 15 -40.29 14.71 23.42
C CYS A 15 -41.14 13.74 22.60
N PHE A 16 -40.96 13.75 21.28
CA PHE A 16 -41.33 12.60 20.46
C PHE A 16 -40.39 11.47 20.86
N LEU A 17 -40.81 10.69 21.86
CA LEU A 17 -40.38 9.31 22.00
C LEU A 17 -40.93 8.57 20.77
N PHE A 18 -40.22 8.68 19.65
CA PHE A 18 -40.24 7.61 18.67
C PHE A 18 -39.55 6.43 19.36
N SER A 19 -40.32 5.66 20.13
CA SER A 19 -40.05 4.24 20.28
C SER A 19 -40.23 3.65 18.88
N GLY A 20 -39.21 3.81 18.04
CA GLY A 20 -39.05 3.01 16.87
C GLY A 20 -38.96 1.58 17.37
N CYS A 21 -40.06 0.85 17.31
CA CYS A 21 -39.97 -0.58 17.10
C CYS A 21 -39.15 -0.72 15.82
N GLU A 22 -37.83 -0.88 15.96
CA GLU A 22 -36.98 -1.37 14.89
C GLU A 22 -37.69 -2.62 14.37
N LYS A 23 -38.28 -2.50 13.18
CA LYS A 23 -38.82 -3.67 12.48
C LYS A 23 -37.71 -4.70 12.48
N GLU A 24 -38.08 -5.92 12.85
CA GLU A 24 -37.19 -7.05 12.87
C GLU A 24 -36.70 -7.29 11.43
N GLU A 25 -35.54 -6.76 11.08
CA GLU A 25 -34.86 -7.10 9.83
C GLU A 25 -34.35 -8.54 9.96
N ASN A 26 -35.26 -9.46 9.65
CA ASN A 26 -34.95 -10.86 9.50
C ASN A 26 -34.23 -10.99 8.16
N TYR A 27 -32.91 -11.14 8.20
CA TYR A 27 -32.15 -11.43 6.98
C TYR A 27 -32.59 -12.80 6.47
N GLY A 28 -32.91 -12.86 5.18
CA GLY A 28 -33.08 -14.13 4.49
C GLY A 28 -31.74 -14.85 4.34
N GLN A 29 -31.80 -16.07 3.81
CA GLN A 29 -30.60 -16.76 3.32
C GLN A 29 -29.95 -15.94 2.19
N VAL A 30 -28.68 -16.21 1.92
CA VAL A 30 -28.03 -15.70 0.71
C VAL A 30 -28.73 -16.33 -0.50
N GLU A 31 -29.01 -15.52 -1.52
CA GLU A 31 -29.61 -16.00 -2.78
C GLU A 31 -28.60 -15.79 -3.91
N LEU A 32 -28.04 -16.90 -4.43
CA LEU A 32 -27.11 -16.86 -5.54
C LEU A 32 -27.77 -17.31 -6.85
N PRO A 33 -27.23 -16.91 -8.01
CA PRO A 33 -27.71 -17.39 -9.29
C PRO A 33 -27.48 -18.90 -9.43
N ASP A 34 -28.34 -19.58 -10.20
CA ASP A 34 -28.16 -21.01 -10.50
C ASP A 34 -26.72 -21.31 -10.94
N MET A 35 -26.15 -22.42 -10.46
CA MET A 35 -24.76 -22.79 -10.72
C MET A 35 -24.38 -22.75 -12.22
N GLY A 36 -25.29 -23.11 -13.12
CA GLY A 36 -25.05 -23.06 -14.58
C GLY A 36 -24.92 -21.64 -15.19
N LYS A 37 -25.22 -20.60 -14.41
CA LYS A 37 -25.07 -19.18 -14.78
C LYS A 37 -23.79 -18.57 -14.20
N ILE A 38 -23.22 -19.18 -13.17
CA ILE A 38 -21.95 -18.76 -12.58
C ILE A 38 -20.83 -19.18 -13.54
N GLU A 39 -20.00 -18.22 -13.93
CA GLU A 39 -18.91 -18.43 -14.87
C GLU A 39 -17.57 -18.42 -14.15
N GLN A 40 -17.41 -17.53 -13.17
CA GLN A 40 -16.14 -17.31 -12.50
C GLN A 40 -16.33 -17.09 -11.00
N VAL A 41 -15.28 -17.40 -10.26
CA VAL A 41 -15.15 -17.08 -8.84
C VAL A 41 -13.91 -16.22 -8.67
N GLN A 42 -14.03 -15.17 -7.86
CA GLN A 42 -12.90 -14.36 -7.42
C GLN A 42 -12.58 -14.72 -5.98
N LEU A 43 -11.33 -15.09 -5.71
CA LEU A 43 -10.79 -15.49 -4.41
C LEU A 43 -9.64 -14.55 -4.06
N GLY A 44 -9.93 -13.47 -3.31
CA GLY A 44 -8.99 -12.39 -3.01
C GLY A 44 -8.31 -11.84 -4.25
N SER A 45 -7.02 -12.18 -4.41
CA SER A 45 -6.12 -11.70 -5.46
C SER A 45 -6.30 -12.39 -6.82
N MET A 46 -7.16 -13.40 -6.94
CA MET A 46 -7.29 -14.18 -8.18
C MET A 46 -8.74 -14.33 -8.64
N ARG A 47 -8.96 -14.19 -9.94
CA ARG A 47 -10.21 -14.54 -10.63
C ARG A 47 -9.99 -15.79 -11.46
N MET A 48 -10.86 -16.77 -11.24
CA MET A 48 -10.72 -18.13 -11.77
C MET A 48 -11.98 -18.55 -12.51
N THR A 49 -11.81 -19.20 -13.66
CA THR A 49 -12.92 -19.72 -14.45
C THR A 49 -13.42 -21.05 -13.90
N VAL A 50 -14.72 -21.16 -13.65
CA VAL A 50 -15.33 -22.37 -13.10
C VAL A 50 -15.26 -23.51 -14.11
N GLY A 51 -14.78 -24.67 -13.67
CA GLY A 51 -14.58 -25.86 -14.49
C GLY A 51 -13.26 -25.88 -15.26
N GLU A 52 -12.53 -24.77 -15.31
CA GLU A 52 -11.21 -24.67 -15.96
C GLU A 52 -10.12 -24.46 -14.90
N ASP A 53 -10.07 -23.27 -14.30
CA ASP A 53 -9.08 -22.88 -13.30
C ASP A 53 -9.53 -23.29 -11.89
N TYR A 54 -10.85 -23.24 -11.64
CA TYR A 54 -11.45 -23.56 -10.36
C TYR A 54 -12.41 -24.75 -10.50
N PRO A 55 -12.14 -25.90 -9.85
CA PRO A 55 -12.93 -27.11 -10.04
C PRO A 55 -14.44 -26.89 -9.80
N GLN A 56 -15.28 -27.41 -10.70
CA GLN A 56 -16.74 -27.31 -10.63
C GLN A 56 -17.28 -27.71 -9.25
N ALA A 57 -16.77 -28.80 -8.67
CA ALA A 57 -17.18 -29.28 -7.36
C ALA A 57 -16.84 -28.30 -6.22
N ASN A 58 -15.72 -27.59 -6.31
CA ASN A 58 -15.35 -26.57 -5.33
C ASN A 58 -16.25 -25.34 -5.44
N ALA A 59 -16.65 -24.97 -6.66
CA ALA A 59 -17.60 -23.88 -6.89
C ALA A 59 -19.00 -24.23 -6.39
N GLU A 60 -19.47 -25.45 -6.62
CA GLU A 60 -20.73 -25.95 -6.07
C GLU A 60 -20.71 -25.97 -4.53
N SER A 61 -19.59 -26.40 -3.93
CA SER A 61 -19.39 -26.37 -2.48
C SER A 61 -19.45 -24.95 -1.92
N LEU A 62 -18.72 -24.02 -2.53
CA LEU A 62 -18.67 -22.61 -2.13
C LEU A 62 -20.07 -21.97 -2.16
N VAL A 63 -20.80 -22.12 -3.27
CA VAL A 63 -22.16 -21.58 -3.44
C VAL A 63 -23.11 -22.19 -2.41
N SER A 64 -23.07 -23.52 -2.25
CA SER A 64 -23.90 -24.24 -1.28
C SER A 64 -23.65 -23.81 0.16
N ASN A 65 -22.40 -23.51 0.52
CA ASN A 65 -22.04 -23.03 1.84
C ASN A 65 -22.50 -21.59 2.07
N LEU A 66 -22.32 -20.70 1.08
CA LEU A 66 -22.83 -19.33 1.12
C LEU A 66 -24.36 -19.29 1.32
N GLU A 67 -25.12 -20.10 0.58
CA GLU A 67 -26.59 -20.14 0.66
C GLU A 67 -27.15 -20.79 1.93
N LYS A 68 -26.35 -21.62 2.62
CA LYS A 68 -26.76 -22.29 3.87
C LYS A 68 -26.34 -21.56 5.13
N ALA A 69 -25.42 -20.60 5.01
CA ALA A 69 -24.87 -19.87 6.13
C ALA A 69 -25.99 -19.15 6.91
N PRO A 70 -26.10 -19.36 8.22
CA PRO A 70 -27.17 -18.76 8.98
C PRO A 70 -26.96 -17.24 9.16
N PRO A 71 -28.01 -16.41 9.00
CA PRO A 71 -27.90 -14.98 9.25
C PRO A 71 -27.61 -14.70 10.74
N VAL A 72 -26.72 -13.75 11.00
CA VAL A 72 -26.38 -13.35 12.37
C VAL A 72 -27.60 -12.70 13.05
N ASN A 73 -27.86 -13.09 14.29
CA ASN A 73 -28.95 -12.51 15.06
C ASN A 73 -28.66 -11.05 15.45
N LYS A 74 -29.73 -10.28 15.66
CA LYS A 74 -29.66 -8.83 15.93
C LYS A 74 -28.77 -8.44 17.12
N LYS A 75 -28.66 -9.30 18.13
CA LYS A 75 -27.84 -9.02 19.31
C LYS A 75 -26.35 -9.05 18.96
N GLN A 76 -25.93 -10.05 18.19
CA GLN A 76 -24.54 -10.20 17.75
C GLN A 76 -24.14 -9.13 16.73
N ARG A 77 -25.04 -8.71 15.82
CA ARG A 77 -24.72 -7.71 14.78
C ARG A 77 -24.13 -6.41 15.32
N LYS A 78 -24.54 -5.97 16.52
CA LYS A 78 -24.08 -4.70 17.10
C LYS A 78 -22.62 -4.70 17.51
N ASP A 79 -22.05 -5.90 17.72
CA ASP A 79 -20.70 -6.09 18.22
C ASP A 79 -19.76 -6.62 17.12
N LEU A 80 -20.29 -6.85 15.91
CA LEU A 80 -19.54 -7.29 14.74
C LEU A 80 -19.21 -6.09 13.87
N ASP A 81 -17.92 -5.97 13.56
CA ASP A 81 -17.36 -5.07 12.59
C ASP A 81 -16.32 -5.88 11.83
N LYS A 82 -16.40 -5.82 10.50
CA LYS A 82 -15.48 -6.52 9.60
C LYS A 82 -14.05 -6.02 9.79
N GLY A 83 -13.88 -4.72 10.09
CA GLY A 83 -12.56 -4.10 10.09
C GLY A 83 -11.85 -4.17 8.74
N GLU A 84 -10.52 -4.04 8.79
CA GLU A 84 -9.64 -3.97 7.62
C GLU A 84 -8.98 -5.32 7.28
N ASP A 85 -8.91 -6.26 8.22
CA ASP A 85 -8.42 -7.62 8.00
C ASP A 85 -9.58 -8.55 7.60
N TYR A 86 -9.82 -8.66 6.29
CA TYR A 86 -10.87 -9.50 5.73
C TYR A 86 -10.43 -10.20 4.45
N TRP A 87 -11.12 -11.28 4.11
CA TRP A 87 -10.96 -12.01 2.85
C TRP A 87 -12.17 -11.77 1.96
N SER A 88 -11.94 -11.48 0.68
CA SER A 88 -13.04 -11.28 -0.26
C SER A 88 -13.23 -12.49 -1.18
N VAL A 89 -14.50 -12.81 -1.41
CA VAL A 89 -14.94 -13.81 -2.38
C VAL A 89 -16.00 -13.18 -3.27
N GLY A 90 -15.82 -13.31 -4.58
CA GLY A 90 -16.78 -12.84 -5.58
C GLY A 90 -17.36 -14.00 -6.38
N VAL A 91 -18.68 -13.99 -6.59
CA VAL A 91 -19.35 -14.89 -7.53
C VAL A 91 -19.74 -14.09 -8.78
N VAL A 92 -19.24 -14.50 -9.95
CA VAL A 92 -19.44 -13.78 -11.22
C VAL A 92 -20.27 -14.61 -12.18
N VAL A 93 -21.36 -14.03 -12.67
CA VAL A 93 -22.22 -14.64 -13.71
C VAL A 93 -21.83 -14.21 -15.11
N LYS A 94 -22.24 -15.00 -16.11
CA LYS A 94 -21.91 -14.82 -17.54
C LYS A 94 -22.19 -13.43 -18.14
N ASN A 95 -23.10 -12.66 -17.54
CA ASN A 95 -23.41 -11.31 -18.00
C ASN A 95 -22.52 -10.24 -17.32
N GLY A 96 -21.51 -10.65 -16.55
CA GLY A 96 -20.60 -9.78 -15.81
C GLY A 96 -21.12 -9.32 -14.45
N THR A 97 -22.35 -9.66 -14.05
CA THR A 97 -22.84 -9.31 -12.70
C THR A 97 -22.03 -10.06 -11.66
N LYS A 98 -21.64 -9.35 -10.60
CA LYS A 98 -20.82 -9.87 -9.50
C LYS A 98 -21.57 -9.70 -8.18
N GLN A 99 -21.43 -10.66 -7.28
CA GLN A 99 -21.85 -10.55 -5.88
C GLN A 99 -20.63 -10.79 -4.99
N MET A 100 -20.35 -9.85 -4.09
CA MET A 100 -19.20 -9.92 -3.19
C MET A 100 -19.59 -10.34 -1.76
N PHE A 101 -18.68 -11.09 -1.15
CA PHE A 101 -18.77 -11.60 0.21
C PHE A 101 -17.45 -11.34 0.92
N TYR A 102 -17.51 -10.76 2.12
CA TYR A 102 -16.35 -10.33 2.88
C TYR A 102 -16.26 -11.10 4.20
N PHE A 103 -15.32 -12.01 4.29
CA PHE A 103 -15.12 -12.92 5.41
C PHE A 103 -14.14 -12.34 6.42
N PHE A 104 -14.47 -12.41 7.70
CA PHE A 104 -13.65 -11.87 8.78
C PHE A 104 -13.81 -12.69 10.06
N ARG A 105 -12.83 -12.55 10.97
CA ARG A 105 -12.83 -13.24 12.26
C ARG A 105 -13.21 -12.31 13.39
N LYS A 106 -13.96 -12.83 14.36
CA LYS A 106 -14.14 -12.20 15.68
C LYS A 106 -13.86 -13.24 16.76
N GLY A 107 -12.67 -13.19 17.34
CA GLY A 107 -12.18 -14.26 18.22
C GLY A 107 -11.93 -15.55 17.45
N GLU A 108 -12.56 -16.64 17.87
CA GLU A 108 -12.43 -17.94 17.20
C GLU A 108 -13.45 -18.17 16.08
N ASP A 109 -14.48 -17.31 16.00
CA ASP A 109 -15.59 -17.49 15.06
C ASP A 109 -15.36 -16.71 13.76
N TRP A 110 -15.82 -17.30 12.65
CA TRP A 110 -15.81 -16.69 11.32
C TRP A 110 -17.20 -16.21 10.91
N TYR A 111 -17.22 -15.03 10.30
CA TYR A 111 -18.41 -14.38 9.78
C TYR A 111 -18.17 -13.93 8.34
N PHE A 112 -19.24 -13.64 7.61
CA PHE A 112 -19.12 -12.85 6.39
C PHE A 112 -20.22 -11.81 6.24
N GLU A 113 -19.88 -10.75 5.51
CA GLU A 113 -20.74 -9.63 5.18
C GLU A 113 -20.99 -9.60 3.67
N THR A 114 -22.22 -9.34 3.25
CA THR A 114 -22.57 -9.04 1.85
C THR A 114 -22.43 -7.54 1.55
N GLU A 115 -22.38 -7.15 0.27
CA GLU A 115 -22.27 -5.73 -0.14
C GLU A 115 -23.36 -4.81 0.42
N ASP A 116 -24.54 -5.36 0.75
CA ASP A 116 -25.64 -4.62 1.36
C ASP A 116 -25.61 -4.61 2.91
N GLY A 117 -24.53 -5.09 3.51
CA GLY A 117 -24.27 -5.07 4.96
C GLY A 117 -24.95 -6.19 5.75
N ARG A 118 -25.46 -7.24 5.10
CA ARG A 118 -26.04 -8.38 5.82
C ARG A 118 -24.93 -9.31 6.30
N LEU A 119 -25.05 -9.72 7.57
CA LEU A 119 -24.08 -10.54 8.27
C LEU A 119 -24.55 -11.97 8.44
N TYR A 120 -23.64 -12.92 8.20
CA TYR A 120 -23.85 -14.36 8.28
C TYR A 120 -22.73 -15.00 9.13
N SER A 121 -23.06 -16.06 9.87
CA SER A 121 -22.09 -16.84 10.65
C SER A 121 -21.67 -18.11 9.91
N ASP A 122 -20.77 -18.88 10.53
CA ASP A 122 -20.22 -20.12 9.97
C ASP A 122 -19.46 -19.88 8.66
N GLY A 123 -18.66 -18.80 8.63
CA GLY A 123 -17.87 -18.41 7.46
C GLY A 123 -16.53 -19.15 7.31
N ASP A 124 -16.21 -20.10 8.19
CA ASP A 124 -14.90 -20.75 8.25
C ASP A 124 -14.59 -21.61 7.03
N PHE A 125 -15.60 -22.08 6.29
CA PHE A 125 -15.41 -22.80 5.03
C PHE A 125 -14.55 -22.04 4.00
N VAL A 126 -14.45 -20.71 4.12
CA VAL A 126 -13.62 -19.88 3.23
C VAL A 126 -12.13 -20.27 3.29
N THR A 127 -11.65 -20.83 4.40
CA THR A 127 -10.25 -21.27 4.55
C THR A 127 -9.90 -22.39 3.58
N GLU A 128 -10.83 -23.30 3.30
CA GLU A 128 -10.66 -24.39 2.33
C GLU A 128 -10.48 -23.87 0.89
N HIS A 129 -10.89 -22.63 0.63
CA HIS A 129 -10.85 -22.00 -0.69
C HIS A 129 -9.69 -21.02 -0.86
N MET A 130 -9.24 -20.36 0.23
CA MET A 130 -8.31 -19.22 0.17
C MET A 130 -6.84 -19.55 0.47
N GLU A 131 -6.53 -20.73 1.04
CA GLU A 131 -5.17 -21.10 1.51
C GLU A 131 -4.05 -20.99 0.44
N SER A 132 -4.38 -21.08 -0.85
CA SER A 132 -3.40 -20.98 -1.95
C SER A 132 -3.21 -19.57 -2.52
N CYS A 133 -4.11 -18.62 -2.24
CA CYS A 133 -4.19 -17.32 -2.95
C CYS A 133 -3.54 -16.14 -2.19
N GLN A 134 -3.05 -16.33 -0.97
CA GLN A 134 -2.63 -15.23 -0.08
C GLN A 134 -1.13 -14.86 -0.10
N LYS A 135 -0.30 -15.48 -0.94
CA LYS A 135 1.16 -15.28 -0.90
C LYS A 135 1.64 -14.06 -1.67
N MET A 136 1.30 -12.84 -1.26
CA MET A 136 2.09 -11.67 -1.67
C MET A 136 2.13 -10.59 -0.57
N THR A 137 3.22 -10.60 0.19
CA THR A 137 3.76 -9.40 0.84
C THR A 137 4.92 -8.91 -0.02
N ALA A 138 4.86 -7.65 -0.44
CA ALA A 138 6.00 -7.00 -1.08
C ALA A 138 6.88 -6.43 0.03
N PRO A 139 8.15 -6.83 0.15
CA PRO A 139 9.06 -6.19 1.08
C PRO A 139 9.26 -4.74 0.64
N VAL A 140 9.11 -3.82 1.57
CA VAL A 140 9.45 -2.40 1.35
C VAL A 140 10.87 -2.23 1.81
N LEU A 141 11.77 -1.96 0.87
CA LEU A 141 13.20 -1.80 1.12
C LEU A 141 13.43 -0.41 1.74
N ILE A 142 13.86 -0.34 3.00
CA ILE A 142 14.36 0.90 3.60
C ILE A 142 15.81 0.70 4.05
N ALA A 143 16.66 1.56 3.50
CA ALA A 143 18.06 1.85 3.83
C ALA A 143 19.14 0.80 3.52
N MET A 144 20.15 1.27 2.79
CA MET A 144 21.45 0.63 2.54
C MET A 144 22.40 0.96 3.70
N ILE A 145 23.02 -0.05 4.30
CA ILE A 145 24.16 0.16 5.21
C ILE A 145 25.37 -0.50 4.57
N GLY A 146 26.24 0.25 3.89
CA GLY A 146 27.53 -0.31 3.48
C GLY A 146 28.49 -0.46 4.66
N GLU A 147 29.70 -0.94 4.39
CA GLU A 147 30.79 -0.88 5.38
C GLU A 147 31.15 0.57 5.76
N GLU A 148 32.03 0.75 6.76
CA GLU A 148 32.36 2.06 7.35
C GLU A 148 32.59 3.16 6.33
N GLU A 149 33.42 2.91 5.31
CA GLU A 149 33.79 3.90 4.31
C GLU A 149 32.62 4.26 3.40
N THR A 150 31.77 3.30 3.05
CA THR A 150 30.55 3.56 2.31
C THR A 150 29.62 4.49 3.10
N HIS A 151 29.45 4.27 4.39
CA HIS A 151 28.60 5.11 5.23
C HIS A 151 29.11 6.56 5.27
N LYS A 152 30.44 6.74 5.40
CA LYS A 152 31.07 8.06 5.33
C LYS A 152 30.84 8.75 3.99
N ILE A 153 30.97 8.02 2.88
CA ILE A 153 30.68 8.53 1.52
C ILE A 153 29.23 9.02 1.44
N TYR A 154 28.27 8.25 1.95
CA TYR A 154 26.87 8.71 1.99
C TYR A 154 26.72 9.99 2.80
N PHE A 155 27.36 10.11 3.97
CA PHE A 155 27.27 11.31 4.80
C PHE A 155 27.95 12.54 4.19
N ASP A 156 29.09 12.35 3.52
CA ASP A 156 29.74 13.41 2.76
C ASP A 156 28.83 13.91 1.63
N LEU A 157 28.19 12.99 0.90
CA LEU A 157 27.23 13.33 -0.14
C LEU A 157 25.98 14.02 0.42
N MET A 158 25.42 13.55 1.55
CA MET A 158 24.27 14.22 2.19
C MET A 158 24.61 15.67 2.54
N LYS A 159 25.81 15.91 3.07
CA LYS A 159 26.26 17.26 3.44
C LYS A 159 26.48 18.16 2.23
N GLU A 160 26.99 17.60 1.14
CA GLU A 160 27.24 18.35 -0.10
C GLU A 160 25.96 18.64 -0.88
N LEU A 161 25.00 17.72 -0.81
CA LEU A 161 23.73 17.76 -1.52
C LEU A 161 22.57 18.08 -0.57
N GLU A 162 22.76 19.03 0.34
CA GLU A 162 21.69 19.54 1.20
C GLU A 162 20.93 20.68 0.47
N PRO A 163 19.59 20.67 0.41
CA PRO A 163 18.68 19.62 0.89
C PRO A 163 18.75 18.35 0.05
N ILE A 164 18.50 17.20 0.69
CA ILE A 164 18.42 15.90 0.00
C ILE A 164 17.28 15.92 -1.01
N ASP A 165 17.63 15.81 -2.29
CA ASP A 165 16.71 15.86 -3.42
C ASP A 165 17.08 14.80 -4.48
N LEU A 166 16.46 14.90 -5.67
CA LEU A 166 16.67 13.97 -6.77
C LEU A 166 18.14 13.79 -7.16
N ARG A 167 19.01 14.80 -6.94
CA ARG A 167 20.44 14.71 -7.22
C ARG A 167 21.08 13.65 -6.33
N PHE A 168 20.79 13.70 -5.04
CA PHE A 168 21.30 12.73 -4.07
C PHE A 168 20.82 11.31 -4.41
N PHE A 169 19.54 11.13 -4.69
CA PHE A 169 18.98 9.82 -5.03
C PHE A 169 19.58 9.26 -6.32
N TYR A 170 19.64 10.06 -7.38
CA TYR A 170 20.21 9.65 -8.65
C TYR A 170 21.68 9.22 -8.50
N ILE A 171 22.51 10.04 -7.86
CA ILE A 171 23.95 9.77 -7.69
C ILE A 171 24.15 8.50 -6.88
N THR A 172 23.46 8.39 -5.74
CA THR A 172 23.60 7.22 -4.87
C THR A 172 23.11 5.94 -5.53
N ASP A 173 22.06 6.00 -6.37
CA ASP A 173 21.59 4.83 -7.12
C ASP A 173 22.58 4.40 -8.21
N VAL A 174 23.17 5.35 -8.95
CA VAL A 174 24.25 5.04 -9.91
C VAL A 174 25.43 4.39 -9.18
N MET A 175 25.86 4.98 -8.05
CA MET A 175 26.98 4.45 -7.27
C MET A 175 26.70 3.04 -6.74
N LYS A 176 25.48 2.79 -6.27
CA LYS A 176 25.01 1.47 -5.83
C LYS A 176 25.05 0.46 -6.96
N ASN A 177 24.48 0.81 -8.11
CA ASN A 177 24.38 -0.09 -9.26
C ASN A 177 25.76 -0.46 -9.83
N ILE A 178 26.74 0.44 -9.78
CA ILE A 178 28.13 0.14 -10.15
C ILE A 178 28.81 -0.69 -9.06
N SER A 179 28.85 -0.19 -7.83
CA SER A 179 29.71 -0.74 -6.77
C SER A 179 29.23 -2.08 -6.22
N TYR A 180 27.91 -2.28 -6.13
CA TYR A 180 27.34 -3.51 -5.54
C TYR A 180 26.79 -4.49 -6.58
N LYS A 181 26.30 -4.00 -7.73
CA LYS A 181 25.74 -4.88 -8.78
C LYS A 181 26.71 -5.12 -9.93
N GLY A 182 27.85 -4.42 -9.98
CA GLY A 182 28.87 -4.59 -11.01
C GLY A 182 28.40 -4.17 -12.40
N TYR A 183 27.39 -3.32 -12.50
CA TYR A 183 26.90 -2.84 -13.79
C TYR A 183 27.87 -1.85 -14.43
N SER A 184 27.84 -1.77 -15.76
CA SER A 184 28.49 -0.68 -16.47
C SER A 184 27.86 0.64 -16.06
N GLU A 185 28.63 1.74 -16.15
CA GLU A 185 28.12 3.07 -15.83
C GLU A 185 26.89 3.44 -16.67
N GLU A 186 26.88 3.12 -17.97
CA GLU A 186 25.73 3.33 -18.86
C GLU A 186 24.47 2.62 -18.33
N LYS A 187 24.59 1.35 -17.91
CA LYS A 187 23.46 0.60 -17.38
C LYS A 187 23.05 1.10 -15.99
N ALA A 188 24.00 1.50 -15.16
CA ALA A 188 23.73 2.07 -13.85
C ALA A 188 22.97 3.40 -13.96
N ILE A 189 23.33 4.24 -14.92
CA ILE A 189 22.62 5.49 -15.24
C ILE A 189 21.20 5.18 -15.73
N GLU A 190 21.03 4.26 -16.68
CA GLU A 190 19.70 3.87 -17.18
C GLU A 190 18.76 3.42 -16.05
N LEU A 191 19.27 2.56 -15.15
CA LEU A 191 18.49 2.07 -14.01
C LEU A 191 18.19 3.16 -12.98
N ALA A 192 19.15 4.04 -12.70
CA ALA A 192 18.95 5.15 -11.76
C ALA A 192 17.94 6.17 -12.30
N GLU A 193 17.92 6.42 -13.60
CA GLU A 193 16.90 7.26 -14.24
C GLU A 193 15.51 6.64 -14.16
N GLN A 194 15.41 5.32 -14.34
CA GLN A 194 14.16 4.59 -14.21
C GLN A 194 13.65 4.63 -12.76
N GLU A 195 14.50 4.33 -11.77
CA GLU A 195 14.12 4.36 -10.36
C GLU A 195 13.72 5.77 -9.91
N ALA A 196 14.46 6.80 -10.35
CA ALA A 196 14.12 8.20 -10.12
C ALA A 196 12.74 8.56 -10.68
N LYS A 197 12.43 8.09 -11.90
CA LYS A 197 11.14 8.33 -12.53
C LYS A 197 10.02 7.59 -11.78
N ASP A 198 10.24 6.34 -11.41
CA ASP A 198 9.26 5.54 -10.68
C ASP A 198 8.95 6.17 -9.31
N LEU A 199 9.97 6.62 -8.57
CA LEU A 199 9.81 7.34 -7.31
C LEU A 199 8.98 8.61 -7.50
N TRP A 200 9.35 9.44 -8.48
CA TRP A 200 8.65 10.69 -8.77
C TRP A 200 7.19 10.46 -9.18
N ILE A 201 6.90 9.41 -9.98
CA ILE A 201 5.52 9.07 -10.36
C ILE A 201 4.69 8.69 -9.12
N ASN A 202 5.24 7.87 -8.22
CA ASN A 202 4.52 7.47 -7.01
C ASN A 202 4.19 8.69 -6.13
N ASP A 203 5.17 9.57 -5.90
CA ASP A 203 5.00 10.77 -5.08
C ASP A 203 4.00 11.74 -5.72
N LYS A 204 4.11 11.99 -7.03
CA LYS A 204 3.20 12.88 -7.74
C LYS A 204 1.77 12.34 -7.79
N TYR A 205 1.62 11.04 -8.00
CA TYR A 205 0.30 10.41 -7.94
C TYR A 205 -0.31 10.51 -6.54
N ALA A 206 0.47 10.27 -5.50
CA ALA A 206 0.02 10.43 -4.11
C ALA A 206 -0.43 11.86 -3.81
N GLU A 207 0.31 12.87 -4.28
CA GLU A 207 -0.11 14.28 -4.21
C GLU A 207 -1.47 14.50 -4.89
N MET A 208 -1.64 13.99 -6.12
CA MET A 208 -2.89 14.11 -6.88
C MET A 208 -4.08 13.44 -6.20
N GLN A 209 -3.87 12.31 -5.50
CA GLN A 209 -4.90 11.63 -4.71
C GLN A 209 -5.13 12.26 -3.33
N GLY A 210 -4.36 13.29 -2.97
CA GLY A 210 -4.46 13.94 -1.66
C GLY A 210 -3.95 13.09 -0.50
N TYR A 211 -3.05 12.14 -0.78
CA TYR A 211 -2.42 11.33 0.26
C TYR A 211 -1.47 12.18 1.07
N GLN A 212 -1.52 12.02 2.39
CA GLN A 212 -0.69 12.75 3.33
C GLN A 212 -0.20 11.82 4.42
N LEU A 213 1.09 11.95 4.76
CA LEU A 213 1.66 11.36 5.96
C LEU A 213 1.66 12.44 7.05
N SER A 214 0.98 12.18 8.17
CA SER A 214 0.98 13.12 9.29
C SER A 214 2.37 13.18 9.94
N ASP A 215 2.76 14.36 10.45
CA ASP A 215 4.01 14.52 11.22
C ASP A 215 4.14 13.51 12.36
N LYS A 216 3.01 13.13 12.98
CA LYS A 216 2.97 12.11 14.03
C LYS A 216 3.40 10.73 13.50
N LYS A 217 2.78 10.23 12.43
CA LYS A 217 3.15 8.95 11.79
C LYS A 217 4.60 8.97 11.28
N LEU A 218 5.08 10.11 10.77
CA LEU A 218 6.48 10.26 10.35
C LEU A 218 7.45 10.17 11.54
N ALA A 219 7.13 10.82 12.65
CA ALA A 219 7.94 10.72 13.88
C ALA A 219 7.96 9.30 14.44
N GLU A 220 6.80 8.61 14.48
CA GLU A 220 6.69 7.21 14.90
C GLU A 220 7.54 6.28 14.01
N ALA A 221 7.49 6.47 12.69
CA ALA A 221 8.34 5.71 11.75
C ALA A 221 9.83 6.00 11.96
N THR A 222 10.19 7.26 12.16
CA THR A 222 11.58 7.68 12.39
C THR A 222 12.15 7.09 13.68
N GLU A 223 11.39 7.13 14.77
CA GLU A 223 11.76 6.51 16.05
C GLU A 223 11.93 5.00 15.90
N LEU A 224 10.97 4.32 15.25
CA LEU A 224 11.03 2.88 14.99
C LEU A 224 12.29 2.48 14.21
N TYR A 225 12.59 3.17 13.11
CA TYR A 225 13.78 2.88 12.30
C TYR A 225 15.08 3.21 13.04
N ALA A 226 15.09 4.28 13.84
CA ALA A 226 16.24 4.63 14.66
C ALA A 226 16.53 3.55 15.71
N GLU A 227 15.51 3.07 16.41
CA GLU A 227 15.63 1.98 17.39
C GLU A 227 16.13 0.69 16.74
N GLN A 228 15.53 0.27 15.62
CA GLN A 228 15.96 -0.92 14.88
C GLN A 228 17.41 -0.81 14.41
N TYR A 229 17.80 0.34 13.87
CA TYR A 229 19.17 0.58 13.44
C TYR A 229 20.17 0.55 14.60
N LYS A 230 19.81 1.17 15.74
CA LYS A 230 20.65 1.18 16.95
C LYS A 230 20.85 -0.21 17.54
N GLU A 231 19.89 -1.11 17.36
CA GLU A 231 20.02 -2.50 17.81
C GLU A 231 20.89 -3.37 16.89
N SER A 232 21.18 -2.92 15.66
CA SER A 232 22.05 -3.66 14.73
C SER A 232 23.47 -3.83 15.25
N GLU A 233 24.09 -4.98 14.95
CA GLU A 233 25.51 -5.22 15.27
C GLU A 233 26.42 -4.18 14.60
N TYR A 234 26.07 -3.76 13.38
CA TYR A 234 26.80 -2.72 12.66
C TYR A 234 26.87 -1.42 13.45
N TYR A 235 25.73 -0.93 13.95
CA TYR A 235 25.69 0.31 14.71
C TYR A 235 26.51 0.22 15.99
N LYS A 236 26.32 -0.88 16.74
CA LYS A 236 27.03 -1.14 18.01
C LYS A 236 28.54 -1.24 17.83
N ASN A 237 29.01 -1.70 16.68
CA ASN A 237 30.44 -1.91 16.42
C ASN A 237 31.12 -0.69 15.79
N ILE A 238 30.49 -0.05 14.81
CA ILE A 238 31.12 0.99 13.98
C ILE A 238 30.20 2.21 13.82
N GLY A 239 28.92 2.00 13.54
CA GLY A 239 28.00 3.10 13.20
C GLY A 239 27.89 4.19 14.26
N GLU A 240 27.89 3.86 15.56
CA GLU A 240 27.82 4.85 16.63
C GLU A 240 28.97 5.89 16.54
N GLN A 241 30.18 5.46 16.21
CA GLN A 241 31.31 6.36 16.09
C GLN A 241 31.22 7.22 14.82
N ILE A 242 30.76 6.66 13.70
CA ILE A 242 30.56 7.42 12.45
C ILE A 242 29.57 8.56 12.66
N TYR A 243 28.42 8.29 13.29
CA TYR A 243 27.42 9.32 13.59
C TYR A 243 28.01 10.42 14.50
N LYS A 244 28.79 10.05 15.52
CA LYS A 244 29.50 11.01 16.39
C LYS A 244 30.49 11.87 15.60
N ASP A 245 31.28 11.28 14.70
CA ASP A 245 32.29 11.99 13.91
C ASP A 245 31.67 13.02 12.96
N TYR A 246 30.46 12.73 12.45
CA TYR A 246 29.68 13.65 11.62
C TYR A 246 28.80 14.63 12.41
N GLY A 247 28.77 14.50 13.75
CA GLY A 247 27.97 15.36 14.61
C GLY A 247 26.47 15.19 14.40
N LEU A 248 26.03 13.97 14.07
CA LEU A 248 24.64 13.61 13.83
C LEU A 248 24.17 12.58 14.86
N THR A 249 22.89 12.66 15.22
CA THR A 249 22.15 11.54 15.81
C THR A 249 21.59 10.63 14.72
N VAL A 250 21.20 9.40 15.10
CA VAL A 250 20.58 8.45 14.16
C VAL A 250 19.27 9.02 13.62
N GLU A 251 18.46 9.59 14.51
CA GLU A 251 17.20 10.23 14.20
C GLU A 251 17.36 11.38 13.20
N GLU A 252 18.36 12.25 13.39
CA GLU A 252 18.65 13.33 12.44
C GLU A 252 19.09 12.79 11.06
N GLY A 253 19.84 11.69 11.03
CA GLY A 253 20.22 11.02 9.79
C GLY A 253 19.00 10.45 9.04
N ILE A 254 18.07 9.84 9.77
CA ILE A 254 16.83 9.28 9.20
C ILE A 254 15.88 10.40 8.75
N GLU A 255 15.71 11.46 9.54
CA GLU A 255 14.86 12.61 9.20
C GLU A 255 15.37 13.35 7.95
N LYS A 256 16.69 13.39 7.72
CA LYS A 256 17.24 13.90 6.45
C LYS A 256 16.76 13.09 5.24
N GLY A 257 16.53 11.78 5.42
CA GLY A 257 15.95 10.88 4.44
C GLY A 257 14.43 10.78 4.47
N ARG A 258 13.71 11.71 5.12
CA ARG A 258 12.25 11.65 5.29
C ARG A 258 11.45 11.40 4.01
N SER A 259 11.90 11.91 2.87
CA SER A 259 11.23 11.73 1.58
C SER A 259 11.20 10.25 1.15
N LEU A 260 12.18 9.44 1.55
CA LEU A 260 12.14 7.99 1.33
C LEU A 260 11.08 7.30 2.20
N ILE A 261 10.88 7.76 3.44
CA ILE A 261 9.83 7.26 4.33
C ILE A 261 8.45 7.62 3.76
N GLU A 262 8.30 8.86 3.31
CA GLU A 262 7.08 9.35 2.65
C GLU A 262 6.78 8.54 1.38
N ALA A 263 7.75 8.35 0.49
CA ALA A 263 7.59 7.57 -0.73
C ALA A 263 7.25 6.10 -0.46
N ALA A 264 7.90 5.47 0.53
CA ALA A 264 7.59 4.12 0.97
C ALA A 264 6.14 4.01 1.48
N TYR A 265 5.71 4.97 2.29
CA TYR A 265 4.34 5.07 2.77
C TYR A 265 3.34 5.25 1.62
N PHE A 266 3.60 6.18 0.70
CA PHE A 266 2.71 6.45 -0.42
C PHE A 266 2.58 5.26 -1.36
N ARG A 267 3.69 4.60 -1.71
CA ARG A 267 3.66 3.37 -2.49
C ARG A 267 2.81 2.30 -1.81
N SER A 268 3.00 2.10 -0.50
CA SER A 268 2.20 1.17 0.29
C SER A 268 0.71 1.53 0.26
N LYS A 269 0.38 2.80 0.49
CA LYS A 269 -1.00 3.29 0.49
C LYS A 269 -1.69 3.10 -0.86
N ILE A 270 -1.01 3.46 -1.96
CA ILE A 270 -1.49 3.23 -3.33
C ILE A 270 -1.76 1.75 -3.53
N GLN A 271 -0.81 0.88 -3.19
CA GLN A 271 -0.97 -0.57 -3.33
C GLN A 271 -2.14 -1.11 -2.51
N VAL A 272 -2.27 -0.72 -1.24
CA VAL A 272 -3.38 -1.15 -0.38
C VAL A 272 -4.72 -0.70 -0.95
N ASP A 273 -4.85 0.56 -1.35
CA ASP A 273 -6.11 1.08 -1.87
C ASP A 273 -6.50 0.41 -3.19
N ARG A 274 -5.53 0.16 -4.07
CA ARG A 274 -5.77 -0.56 -5.33
C ARG A 274 -6.05 -2.05 -5.09
N LYS A 275 -5.40 -2.66 -4.09
CA LYS A 275 -5.64 -4.06 -3.71
C LYS A 275 -7.05 -4.22 -3.17
N ASN A 276 -7.47 -3.33 -2.27
CA ASN A 276 -8.83 -3.31 -1.73
C ASN A 276 -9.85 -3.09 -2.84
N GLU A 277 -9.58 -2.16 -3.78
CA GLU A 277 -10.43 -1.97 -4.96
C GLU A 277 -10.61 -3.26 -5.78
N PHE A 278 -9.51 -3.95 -6.08
CA PHE A 278 -9.58 -5.25 -6.78
C PHE A 278 -10.34 -6.29 -5.95
N TYR A 279 -10.06 -6.37 -4.65
CA TYR A 279 -10.67 -7.32 -3.72
C TYR A 279 -12.18 -7.08 -3.57
N ASP A 280 -12.63 -5.85 -3.72
CA ASP A 280 -14.04 -5.46 -3.75
C ASP A 280 -14.68 -5.71 -5.14
N GLY A 281 -13.98 -6.41 -6.03
CA GLY A 281 -14.51 -6.87 -7.31
C GLY A 281 -14.42 -5.85 -8.43
N LYS A 282 -13.77 -4.70 -8.24
CA LYS A 282 -13.49 -3.73 -9.32
C LYS A 282 -12.22 -4.14 -10.05
N ASP A 283 -12.34 -5.17 -10.88
CA ASP A 283 -11.22 -5.83 -11.58
C ASP A 283 -11.08 -5.41 -13.04
N THR A 284 -11.71 -4.31 -13.45
CA THR A 284 -11.68 -3.81 -14.83
C THR A 284 -11.07 -2.41 -14.86
N ILE A 285 -10.09 -2.21 -15.75
CA ILE A 285 -9.47 -0.91 -16.03
C ILE A 285 -9.64 -0.64 -17.53
N GLY A 286 -10.29 0.48 -17.87
CA GLY A 286 -10.70 0.74 -19.24
C GLY A 286 -11.57 -0.40 -19.80
N ASP A 287 -11.14 -0.99 -20.91
CA ASP A 287 -11.80 -2.15 -21.52
C ASP A 287 -11.21 -3.51 -21.06
N LYS A 288 -10.18 -3.49 -20.20
CA LYS A 288 -9.44 -4.68 -19.80
C LYS A 288 -9.91 -5.21 -18.45
N GLN A 289 -10.47 -6.42 -18.48
CA GLN A 289 -10.79 -7.18 -17.28
C GLN A 289 -9.59 -8.02 -16.84
N CYS A 290 -9.06 -7.74 -15.65
CA CYS A 290 -7.84 -8.34 -15.12
C CYS A 290 -8.15 -9.64 -14.37
N LYS A 291 -7.24 -10.63 -14.50
CA LYS A 291 -7.42 -11.96 -13.89
C LYS A 291 -6.80 -12.09 -12.50
N SER A 292 -5.81 -11.26 -12.18
CA SER A 292 -5.16 -11.27 -10.87
C SER A 292 -4.84 -9.86 -10.40
N TRP A 293 -4.56 -9.74 -9.10
CA TRP A 293 -4.07 -8.51 -8.47
C TRP A 293 -2.82 -7.98 -9.18
N GLU A 294 -1.85 -8.84 -9.51
CA GLU A 294 -0.59 -8.40 -10.13
C GLU A 294 -0.82 -7.87 -11.55
N GLU A 295 -1.75 -8.48 -12.30
CA GLU A 295 -2.17 -7.94 -13.59
C GLU A 295 -2.91 -6.61 -13.42
N TYR A 296 -3.85 -6.54 -12.49
CA TYR A 296 -4.63 -5.34 -12.22
C TYR A 296 -3.74 -4.16 -11.82
N TYR A 297 -2.83 -4.36 -10.87
CA TYR A 297 -1.92 -3.32 -10.41
C TYR A 297 -0.97 -2.88 -11.52
N ARG A 298 -0.43 -3.81 -12.31
CA ARG A 298 0.41 -3.46 -13.46
C ARG A 298 -0.35 -2.61 -14.48
N VAL A 299 -1.57 -3.02 -14.85
CA VAL A 299 -2.41 -2.26 -15.80
C VAL A 299 -2.78 -0.90 -15.23
N PHE A 300 -3.08 -0.81 -13.94
CA PHE A 300 -3.31 0.46 -13.25
C PHE A 300 -2.09 1.39 -13.35
N VAL A 301 -0.90 0.87 -13.06
CA VAL A 301 0.35 1.64 -13.15
C VAL A 301 0.57 2.14 -14.58
N GLU A 302 0.47 1.25 -15.56
CA GLU A 302 0.81 1.51 -16.97
C GLU A 302 -0.23 2.39 -17.69
N GLU A 303 -1.53 2.16 -17.44
CA GLU A 303 -2.61 2.78 -18.22
C GLU A 303 -3.32 3.93 -17.49
N VAL A 304 -3.15 4.05 -16.17
CA VAL A 304 -3.79 5.10 -15.36
C VAL A 304 -2.74 5.99 -14.69
N MET A 305 -1.93 5.43 -13.78
CA MET A 305 -1.04 6.20 -12.93
C MET A 305 0.01 6.99 -13.73
N ILE A 306 0.77 6.31 -14.60
CA ILE A 306 1.81 6.95 -15.41
C ILE A 306 1.21 8.03 -16.33
N PRO A 307 0.19 7.74 -17.17
CA PRO A 307 -0.37 8.75 -18.06
C PRO A 307 -0.97 9.96 -17.35
N GLU A 308 -1.64 9.76 -16.20
CA GLU A 308 -2.21 10.85 -15.41
C GLU A 308 -1.12 11.77 -14.85
N VAL A 309 -0.07 11.20 -14.28
CA VAL A 309 1.06 11.96 -13.74
C VAL A 309 1.84 12.67 -14.83
N GLU A 310 2.16 11.99 -15.93
CA GLU A 310 2.94 12.57 -17.03
C GLU A 310 2.22 13.77 -17.65
N LYS A 311 0.89 13.70 -17.74
CA LYS A 311 0.07 14.79 -18.27
C LYS A 311 0.11 16.04 -17.38
N GLU A 312 0.20 15.88 -16.06
CA GLU A 312 0.14 16.98 -15.09
C GLU A 312 1.51 17.56 -14.72
N GLY A 313 2.62 16.82 -14.89
CA GLY A 313 3.89 17.25 -14.29
C GLY A 313 5.20 16.77 -14.94
N ILE A 314 5.21 16.11 -16.10
CA ILE A 314 6.46 15.52 -16.63
C ILE A 314 7.59 16.54 -16.85
N GLU A 315 7.26 17.79 -17.18
CA GLU A 315 8.25 18.87 -17.37
C GLU A 315 9.05 19.17 -16.08
N GLU A 316 8.40 19.06 -14.90
CA GLU A 316 9.03 19.22 -13.59
C GLU A 316 10.09 18.14 -13.33
N PHE A 317 9.75 16.89 -13.65
CA PHE A 317 10.69 15.77 -13.57
C PHE A 317 11.86 15.95 -14.54
N GLU A 318 11.59 16.35 -15.79
CA GLU A 318 12.65 16.53 -16.79
C GLU A 318 13.64 17.64 -16.39
N GLU A 319 13.17 18.73 -15.78
CA GLU A 319 14.01 19.81 -15.29
C GLU A 319 14.91 19.34 -14.13
N THR A 320 14.32 18.74 -13.10
CA THR A 320 15.07 18.25 -11.92
C THR A 320 16.04 17.13 -12.29
N MET A 321 15.65 16.23 -13.20
CA MET A 321 16.51 15.16 -13.69
C MET A 321 17.69 15.71 -14.51
N LYS A 322 17.49 16.77 -15.29
CA LYS A 322 18.57 17.44 -16.02
C LYS A 322 19.62 18.02 -15.06
N GLU A 323 19.20 18.60 -13.95
CA GLU A 323 20.11 19.10 -12.91
C GLU A 323 20.90 17.96 -12.26
N ALA A 324 20.24 16.84 -11.93
CA ALA A 324 20.89 15.65 -11.38
C ALA A 324 21.96 15.08 -12.32
N LYS A 325 21.64 14.94 -13.61
CA LYS A 325 22.59 14.50 -14.64
C LYS A 325 23.77 15.46 -14.80
N ALA A 326 23.50 16.77 -14.82
CA ALA A 326 24.55 17.77 -14.93
C ALA A 326 25.50 17.74 -13.72
N PHE A 327 24.96 17.54 -12.51
CA PHE A 327 25.78 17.39 -11.31
C PHE A 327 26.64 16.13 -11.38
N TYR A 328 26.06 14.99 -11.75
CA TYR A 328 26.80 13.72 -11.88
C TYR A 328 27.96 13.88 -12.85
N GLU A 329 27.71 14.43 -14.05
CA GLU A 329 28.75 14.60 -15.07
C GLU A 329 29.86 15.57 -14.60
N ALA A 330 29.48 16.68 -13.95
CA ALA A 330 30.45 17.65 -13.41
C ALA A 330 31.34 17.07 -12.29
N ASN A 331 30.88 16.03 -11.60
CA ASN A 331 31.58 15.42 -10.46
C ASN A 331 32.01 13.97 -10.73
N ARG A 332 31.94 13.51 -11.99
CA ARG A 332 32.09 12.10 -12.37
C ARG A 332 33.39 11.47 -11.87
N GLU A 333 34.52 12.15 -12.03
CA GLU A 333 35.83 11.64 -11.57
C GLU A 333 35.88 11.46 -10.05
N LYS A 334 35.35 12.43 -9.29
CA LYS A 334 35.25 12.37 -7.83
C LYS A 334 34.34 11.24 -7.39
N LEU A 335 33.19 11.08 -8.03
CA LEU A 335 32.24 10.01 -7.74
C LEU A 335 32.84 8.63 -8.05
N GLN A 336 33.62 8.50 -9.13
CA GLN A 336 34.37 7.28 -9.44
C GLN A 336 35.44 6.96 -8.40
N GLU A 337 36.14 7.97 -7.87
CA GLU A 337 37.07 7.77 -6.76
C GLU A 337 36.34 7.30 -5.49
N MET A 338 35.19 7.89 -5.17
CA MET A 338 34.34 7.46 -4.05
C MET A 338 33.88 6.01 -4.23
N MET A 339 33.36 5.65 -5.40
CA MET A 339 32.93 4.28 -5.70
C MET A 339 34.06 3.26 -5.56
N GLY A 340 35.30 3.63 -5.90
CA GLY A 340 36.47 2.77 -5.73
C GLY A 340 36.81 2.45 -4.26
N LYS A 341 36.21 3.16 -3.30
CA LYS A 341 36.36 2.96 -1.85
C LYS A 341 35.11 2.35 -1.21
N MET A 342 34.03 2.15 -1.98
CA MET A 342 32.81 1.54 -1.45
C MET A 342 33.01 0.04 -1.25
N GLU A 343 32.73 -0.42 -0.03
CA GLU A 343 32.85 -1.82 0.39
C GLU A 343 31.55 -2.30 1.07
N GLY A 344 31.41 -3.61 1.22
CA GLY A 344 30.30 -4.27 1.93
C GLY A 344 29.24 -4.95 1.05
N GLU A 345 28.17 -5.39 1.70
CA GLU A 345 26.96 -5.93 1.08
C GLU A 345 25.78 -4.97 1.33
N LEU A 346 24.73 -5.04 0.51
CA LEU A 346 23.51 -4.28 0.74
C LEU A 346 22.72 -4.89 1.91
N TYR A 347 22.58 -4.16 3.02
CA TYR A 347 21.71 -4.53 4.12
C TYR A 347 20.32 -3.92 3.93
N THR A 348 19.31 -4.59 4.47
CA THR A 348 17.90 -4.18 4.44
C THR A 348 17.41 -4.00 5.87
N ILE A 349 16.97 -2.80 6.26
CA ILE A 349 16.38 -2.57 7.59
C ILE A 349 14.86 -2.77 7.49
N GLY A 350 14.45 -4.04 7.58
CA GLY A 350 13.07 -4.42 7.89
C GLY A 350 11.99 -4.11 6.84
N ASP A 351 10.80 -4.67 7.07
CA ASP A 351 9.57 -4.36 6.35
C ASP A 351 8.90 -3.14 7.01
N VAL A 352 8.25 -2.28 6.22
CA VAL A 352 7.23 -1.36 6.77
C VAL A 352 6.11 -2.24 7.35
N PRO A 353 5.74 -2.10 8.63
CA PRO A 353 4.58 -2.81 9.17
C PRO A 353 3.36 -2.51 8.31
N GLN A 354 2.81 -3.53 7.65
CA GLN A 354 1.60 -3.39 6.83
C GLN A 354 0.35 -3.16 7.69
N ASP A 355 0.48 -3.34 9.01
CA ASP A 355 -0.66 -3.50 9.92
C ASP A 355 -1.23 -2.20 10.50
N GLU A 356 -0.76 -0.99 10.09
CA GLU A 356 -1.32 0.29 10.60
C GLU A 356 -1.36 1.44 9.56
N VAL A 357 -1.82 1.17 8.33
CA VAL A 357 -2.10 2.24 7.34
C VAL A 357 -3.56 2.66 7.32
#